data_AF-A0A819X8C6-F1
#
_entry.id   AF-A0A819X8C6-F1
#
_cell.length_a   1.000
_cell.length_b   1.000
_cell.length_c   1.000
_cell.angle_alpha   90.00
_cell.angle_beta   90.00
_cell.angle_gamma   90.00
#
_symmetry.space_group_name_H-M   'P 1'
#
loop_
_entity.id
_entity.type
_entity.pdbx_description
1 polymer ?
#
loop_
_entity_poly.entity_id
_entity_poly.type
_entity_poly.pdbx_seq_one_letter_code
_entity_poly.pdbx_strand_id
1 'polypeptide(L)'
;MSIVLPGVTFIGHNRLAPCSLALPHDQFPAHTDWSGSPTKRITVHHGSEPPQLIFAERQSSVGMYNVIVGRFNDDILVLYFGENGWLGWQSGIDLRNPFRPCDIYIKLFFVPFICKPQVKHVLIIGLGGAILPMLIRHYFPSVLIHVVEIDETVIELASEFFDLTEMMASGCLHVMADDGFRYVSETVHRYDIIFIDAFIEEAMPTHMNTAQFFFNLHRILNNDGCLATNANLPTTHAFDRLVQTCCSTFESNVSFAHTNIIENARVIISGTLSCLKPITSQAQAMEESQKLELNALLEFSLSRLIALAYRGLLIDNDTET
;
A
#
# COMPACT_ATOMS: atom_id res chain seq x y z
N MET A 1 -15.92 56.86 -3.41
CA MET A 1 -16.50 57.09 -2.08
C MET A 1 -16.83 55.72 -1.53
N SER A 2 -15.92 55.17 -0.72
CA SER A 2 -15.93 53.77 -0.30
C SER A 2 -16.32 53.68 1.16
N ILE A 3 -17.31 52.85 1.48
CA ILE A 3 -17.65 52.48 2.85
C ILE A 3 -17.24 51.01 3.01
N VAL A 4 -16.26 50.77 3.87
CA VAL A 4 -15.78 49.44 4.27
C VAL A 4 -16.36 49.16 5.66
N LEU A 5 -17.05 48.03 5.82
CA LEU A 5 -17.36 47.48 7.13
C LEU A 5 -16.30 46.42 7.49
N PRO A 6 -15.80 46.37 8.73
CA PRO A 6 -14.80 45.38 9.14
C PRO A 6 -15.48 44.04 9.44
N GLY A 7 -14.94 42.93 8.91
CA GLY A 7 -15.17 41.59 9.47
C GLY A 7 -15.84 40.54 8.59
N VAL A 8 -16.01 40.74 7.27
CA VAL A 8 -16.52 39.68 6.38
C VAL A 8 -15.70 39.63 5.10
N THR A 9 -14.91 38.57 4.93
CA THR A 9 -14.32 38.21 3.62
C THR A 9 -15.18 37.10 3.03
N PHE A 10 -15.84 37.38 1.91
CA PHE A 10 -16.42 36.34 1.07
C PHE A 10 -15.29 35.54 0.43
N ILE A 11 -15.21 34.24 0.73
CA ILE A 11 -14.42 33.29 -0.06
C ILE A 11 -15.41 32.43 -0.83
N GLY A 12 -15.54 32.74 -2.12
CA GLY A 12 -16.29 31.95 -3.09
C GLY A 12 -15.43 30.84 -3.70
N HIS A 13 -16.14 29.77 -4.06
CA HIS A 13 -15.75 28.57 -4.81
C HIS A 13 -14.99 27.48 -4.04
N ASN A 14 -15.78 26.50 -3.58
CA ASN A 14 -15.43 25.13 -3.20
C ASN A 14 -14.19 24.59 -3.93
N ARG A 15 -13.04 24.69 -3.29
CA ARG A 15 -12.02 23.65 -3.29
C ARG A 15 -11.99 23.12 -1.86
N LEU A 16 -12.25 21.83 -1.69
CA LEU A 16 -11.87 21.14 -0.47
C LEU A 16 -10.39 21.49 -0.24
N ALA A 17 -10.06 21.98 0.96
CA ALA A 17 -8.68 22.27 1.31
C ALA A 17 -7.86 20.99 1.07
N PRO A 18 -6.73 21.04 0.34
CA PRO A 18 -5.80 19.92 0.37
C PRO A 18 -5.50 19.66 1.85
N CYS A 19 -5.54 18.41 2.30
CA CYS A 19 -4.92 18.02 3.57
C CYS A 19 -3.57 18.69 3.58
N SER A 20 -3.43 19.72 4.41
CA SER A 20 -2.15 20.34 4.65
C SER A 20 -1.38 19.29 5.40
N LEU A 21 -0.60 18.50 4.66
CA LEU A 21 0.62 17.89 5.16
C LEU A 21 1.47 19.06 5.66
N ALA A 22 1.13 19.60 6.82
CA ALA A 22 1.95 20.54 7.55
C ALA A 22 3.04 19.69 8.21
N LEU A 23 3.87 19.06 7.37
CA LEU A 23 5.10 18.47 7.84
C LEU A 23 5.90 19.61 8.46
N PRO A 24 6.53 19.40 9.62
CA PRO A 24 7.32 20.40 10.31
C PRO A 24 8.60 20.73 9.54
N HIS A 25 8.48 21.29 8.35
CA HIS A 25 9.63 21.81 7.60
C HIS A 25 10.17 23.10 8.25
N ASP A 26 9.34 23.76 9.06
CA ASP A 26 9.64 25.03 9.72
C ASP A 26 10.01 24.92 11.21
N GLN A 27 10.00 23.70 11.80
CA GLN A 27 10.39 23.51 13.20
C GLN A 27 11.76 22.85 13.38
N PHE A 28 12.40 22.37 12.31
CA PHE A 28 13.77 21.89 12.39
C PHE A 28 14.74 23.00 11.95
N PRO A 29 15.64 23.48 12.82
CA PRO A 29 16.66 24.43 12.42
C PRO A 29 17.45 23.87 11.25
N ALA A 30 17.66 24.68 10.22
CA ALA A 30 18.70 24.42 9.24
C ALA A 30 20.02 24.30 10.01
N HIS A 31 20.54 23.08 10.11
CA HIS A 31 21.74 22.68 10.86
C HIS A 31 21.64 22.79 12.39
N THR A 32 21.25 21.69 13.03
CA THR A 32 21.80 21.33 14.35
C THR A 32 21.92 19.82 14.47
N ASP A 33 23.16 19.32 14.39
CA ASP A 33 23.58 18.14 15.12
C ASP A 33 23.25 18.38 16.60
N TRP A 34 22.35 17.56 17.17
CA TRP A 34 22.24 17.42 18.60
C TRP A 34 21.60 16.09 19.00
N SER A 35 22.43 15.10 19.27
CA SER A 35 22.40 14.40 20.57
C SER A 35 23.75 13.72 20.76
N GLY A 36 24.40 14.01 21.89
CA GLY A 36 25.64 13.36 22.32
C GLY A 36 25.44 11.89 22.73
N SER A 37 24.65 11.14 21.98
CA SER A 37 24.57 9.69 22.03
C SER A 37 25.55 9.13 21.00
N PRO A 38 26.33 8.08 21.32
CA PRO A 38 27.24 7.51 20.34
C PRO A 38 26.43 7.09 19.12
N THR A 39 26.64 7.75 17.97
CA THR A 39 26.17 7.31 16.66
C THR A 39 26.62 5.86 16.50
N LYS A 40 25.70 4.92 16.72
CA LYS A 40 25.99 3.51 16.52
C LYS A 40 26.10 3.35 15.01
N ARG A 41 27.32 3.22 14.49
CA ARG A 41 27.53 2.76 13.11
C ARG A 41 26.91 1.37 13.02
N ILE A 42 25.73 1.29 12.42
CA ILE A 42 25.09 0.02 12.07
C ILE A 42 25.74 -0.40 10.76
N THR A 43 26.44 -1.53 10.79
CA THR A 43 26.96 -2.17 9.58
C THR A 43 25.81 -2.88 8.90
N VAL A 44 25.38 -2.38 7.74
CA VAL A 44 24.29 -2.97 6.95
C VAL A 44 24.86 -4.03 6.01
N HIS A 45 24.27 -5.23 6.05
CA HIS A 45 24.56 -6.30 5.10
C HIS A 45 23.40 -6.45 4.09
N HIS A 46 23.62 -5.88 2.89
CA HIS A 46 22.86 -6.00 1.63
C HIS A 46 21.36 -5.63 1.56
N GLY A 47 21.02 -4.86 0.50
CA GLY A 47 19.67 -4.76 -0.08
C GLY A 47 19.07 -3.36 -0.05
N SER A 48 19.02 -2.75 1.15
CA SER A 48 18.48 -1.41 1.37
C SER A 48 19.58 -0.54 2.00
N GLU A 49 19.79 0.66 1.46
CA GLU A 49 20.74 1.60 2.09
C GLU A 49 20.21 2.01 3.49
N PRO A 50 21.09 2.08 4.52
CA PRO A 50 20.67 2.48 5.85
C PRO A 50 20.02 3.87 5.83
N PRO A 51 19.06 4.14 6.75
CA PRO A 51 18.60 5.50 6.95
C PRO A 51 19.79 6.39 7.33
N GLN A 52 19.87 7.56 6.71
CA GLN A 52 20.84 8.60 7.06
C GLN A 52 20.54 9.18 8.45
N LEU A 53 19.25 9.21 8.82
CA LEU A 53 18.75 9.65 10.11
C LEU A 53 17.69 8.67 10.61
N ILE A 54 17.77 8.29 11.90
CA ILE A 54 16.75 7.51 12.58
C ILE A 54 15.95 8.47 13.46
N PHE A 55 14.63 8.49 13.29
CA PHE A 55 13.71 9.31 14.09
C PHE A 55 13.11 8.53 15.25
N ALA A 56 12.78 7.25 15.02
CA ALA A 56 12.25 6.36 16.03
C ALA A 56 12.68 4.92 15.77
N GLU A 57 12.87 4.17 16.84
CA GLU A 57 13.07 2.73 16.84
C GLU A 57 12.28 2.16 18.03
N ARG A 58 11.37 1.22 17.76
CA ARG A 58 10.54 0.56 18.78
C ARG A 58 10.49 -0.93 18.51
N GLN A 59 10.43 -1.73 19.57
CA GLN A 59 10.20 -3.17 19.44
C GLN A 59 8.78 -3.41 18.89
N SER A 60 8.65 -4.32 17.93
CA SER A 60 7.35 -4.82 17.46
C SER A 60 6.50 -5.36 18.61
N SER A 61 5.19 -5.15 18.56
CA SER A 61 4.26 -5.71 19.56
C SER A 61 4.00 -7.21 19.37
N VAL A 62 4.38 -7.77 18.22
CA VAL A 62 4.02 -9.15 17.82
C VAL A 62 5.20 -10.01 17.35
N GLY A 63 6.38 -9.42 17.12
CA GLY A 63 7.54 -10.12 16.60
C GLY A 63 8.86 -9.74 17.28
N MET A 64 9.92 -10.48 16.93
CA MET A 64 11.29 -10.24 17.39
C MET A 64 12.06 -9.30 16.46
N TYR A 65 11.40 -8.27 15.94
CA TYR A 65 11.99 -7.22 15.12
C TYR A 65 11.67 -5.82 15.67
N ASN A 66 12.47 -4.83 15.29
CA ASN A 66 12.22 -3.43 15.58
C ASN A 66 11.52 -2.77 14.39
N VAL A 67 10.54 -1.93 14.67
CA VAL A 67 9.97 -0.99 13.71
C VAL A 67 10.76 0.31 13.81
N ILE A 68 11.36 0.72 12.71
CA ILE A 68 12.26 1.87 12.65
C ILE A 68 11.70 2.87 11.65
N VAL A 69 11.62 4.14 12.03
CA VAL A 69 11.30 5.24 11.12
C VAL A 69 12.53 6.11 10.95
N GLY A 70 12.88 6.40 9.70
CA GLY A 70 14.07 7.19 9.38
C GLY A 70 13.97 7.91 8.04
N ARG A 71 15.02 8.66 7.71
CA ARG A 71 15.13 9.42 6.46
C ARG A 71 16.22 8.83 5.58
N PHE A 72 15.90 8.69 4.30
CA PHE A 72 16.80 8.25 3.25
C PHE A 72 16.92 9.33 2.17
N ASN A 73 18.15 9.60 1.72
CA ASN A 73 18.49 10.62 0.72
C ASN A 73 17.82 11.99 0.96
N ASP A 74 17.82 12.45 2.22
CA ASP A 74 17.23 13.71 2.65
C ASP A 74 15.76 13.97 2.29
N ASP A 75 15.04 13.13 1.55
CA ASP A 75 13.69 13.46 1.09
C ASP A 75 12.72 12.30 1.23
N ILE A 76 13.20 11.10 1.54
CA ILE A 76 12.35 9.92 1.65
C ILE A 76 12.21 9.56 3.12
N LEU A 77 10.99 9.66 3.64
CA LEU A 77 10.66 9.11 4.95
C LEU A 77 10.31 7.63 4.78
N VAL A 78 10.92 6.78 5.59
CA VAL A 78 10.88 5.33 5.39
C VAL A 78 10.58 4.64 6.71
N LEU A 79 9.72 3.61 6.63
CA LEU A 79 9.52 2.64 7.69
C LEU A 79 10.28 1.36 7.34
N TYR A 80 11.08 0.86 8.28
CA TYR A 80 11.86 -0.36 8.17
C TYR A 80 11.46 -1.37 9.25
N PHE A 81 11.63 -2.65 8.94
CA PHE A 81 11.74 -3.70 9.93
C PHE A 81 13.21 -4.06 10.12
N GLY A 82 13.68 -3.97 11.36
CA GLY A 82 15.06 -4.25 11.72
C GLY A 82 15.19 -5.49 12.58
N GLU A 83 16.02 -6.44 12.18
CA GLU A 83 16.30 -7.64 12.97
C GLU A 83 17.77 -8.04 12.84
N ASN A 84 18.43 -8.34 13.95
CA ASN A 84 19.81 -8.86 13.96
C ASN A 84 20.82 -8.03 13.13
N GLY A 85 20.61 -6.71 13.03
CA GLY A 85 21.45 -5.80 12.25
C GLY A 85 21.08 -5.68 10.76
N TRP A 86 20.11 -6.45 10.30
CA TRP A 86 19.47 -6.27 9.00
C TRP A 86 18.36 -5.22 9.09
N LEU A 87 18.10 -4.50 7.99
CA LEU A 87 17.05 -3.50 7.85
C LEU A 87 16.31 -3.74 6.53
N GLY A 88 15.05 -4.15 6.62
CA GLY A 88 14.15 -4.33 5.48
C GLY A 88 13.30 -3.10 5.27
N TRP A 89 13.45 -2.44 4.11
CA TRP A 89 12.55 -1.38 3.67
C TRP A 89 11.12 -1.91 3.50
N GLN A 90 10.18 -1.38 4.28
CA GLN A 90 8.77 -1.80 4.20
C GLN A 90 7.93 -0.83 3.36
N SER A 91 8.16 0.47 3.55
CA SER A 91 7.45 1.51 2.80
C SER A 91 8.20 2.83 2.84
N GLY A 92 8.16 3.60 1.76
CA GLY A 92 8.73 4.94 1.71
C GLY A 92 7.81 5.98 1.07
N ILE A 93 7.94 7.23 1.50
CA ILE A 93 7.26 8.38 0.93
C ILE A 93 8.27 9.47 0.59
N ASP A 94 8.25 9.92 -0.67
CA ASP A 94 8.96 11.13 -1.11
C ASP A 94 8.23 12.35 -0.56
N LEU A 95 8.83 13.04 0.40
CA LEU A 95 8.26 14.23 1.05
C LEU A 95 8.06 15.41 0.09
N ARG A 96 8.73 15.40 -1.07
CA ARG A 96 8.55 16.42 -2.11
C ARG A 96 7.43 16.07 -3.08
N ASN A 97 7.14 14.78 -3.27
CA ASN A 97 6.12 14.27 -4.18
C ASN A 97 5.33 13.12 -3.54
N PRO A 98 4.59 13.38 -2.43
CA PRO A 98 4.01 12.31 -1.60
C PRO A 98 2.97 11.46 -2.34
N PHE A 99 2.32 11.99 -3.36
CA PHE A 99 1.31 11.28 -4.15
C PHE A 99 1.88 10.51 -5.34
N ARG A 100 3.20 10.56 -5.54
CA ARG A 100 3.93 9.74 -6.51
C ARG A 100 4.64 8.61 -5.75
N PRO A 101 4.11 7.37 -5.75
CA PRO A 101 4.63 6.31 -4.90
C PRO A 101 6.09 5.99 -5.21
N CYS A 102 6.90 5.74 -4.18
CA CYS A 102 8.27 5.25 -4.35
C CYS A 102 8.24 3.83 -4.94
N ASP A 103 7.51 2.94 -4.28
CA ASP A 103 7.47 1.51 -4.58
C ASP A 103 6.61 1.19 -5.82
N ILE A 104 7.08 0.26 -6.65
CA ILE A 104 6.44 -0.17 -7.89
C ILE A 104 5.19 -1.00 -7.58
N TYR A 105 5.23 -1.87 -6.58
CA TYR A 105 4.06 -2.69 -6.24
C TYR A 105 2.86 -1.83 -5.80
N ILE A 106 3.09 -0.73 -5.07
CA ILE A 106 2.04 0.25 -4.70
C ILE A 106 1.40 0.86 -5.94
N LYS A 107 2.17 1.14 -7.00
CA LYS A 107 1.61 1.61 -8.28
C LYS A 107 0.75 0.51 -8.92
N LEU A 108 1.20 -0.75 -8.91
CA LEU A 108 0.43 -1.88 -9.43
C LEU A 108 -0.87 -2.13 -8.64
N PHE A 109 -0.92 -1.77 -7.36
CA PHE A 109 -2.15 -1.77 -6.56
C PHE A 109 -3.22 -0.77 -7.01
N PHE A 110 -2.96 0.06 -8.03
CA PHE A 110 -4.00 0.85 -8.68
C PHE A 110 -4.72 0.09 -9.82
N VAL A 111 -4.25 -1.10 -10.23
CA VAL A 111 -4.92 -1.93 -11.25
C VAL A 111 -6.35 -2.34 -10.86
N PRO A 112 -6.67 -2.73 -9.61
CA PRO A 112 -8.04 -3.01 -9.17
C PRO A 112 -9.07 -1.90 -9.47
N PHE A 113 -8.67 -0.62 -9.39
CA PHE A 113 -9.56 0.51 -9.65
C PHE A 113 -9.98 0.60 -11.13
N ILE A 114 -9.24 -0.05 -12.03
CA ILE A 114 -9.64 -0.24 -13.43
C ILE A 114 -10.77 -1.26 -13.55
N CYS A 115 -10.69 -2.35 -12.77
CA CYS A 115 -11.67 -3.43 -12.78
C CYS A 115 -12.99 -3.00 -12.14
N LYS A 116 -12.91 -2.13 -11.12
CA LYS A 116 -14.03 -1.63 -10.35
C LYS A 116 -14.01 -0.09 -10.31
N PRO A 117 -14.56 0.61 -11.32
CA PRO A 117 -14.49 2.07 -11.40
C PRO A 117 -15.33 2.81 -10.34
N GLN A 118 -16.29 2.13 -9.70
CA GLN A 118 -17.12 2.67 -8.62
C GLN A 118 -16.83 1.98 -7.30
N VAL A 119 -15.61 2.16 -6.80
CA VAL A 119 -15.18 1.65 -5.48
C VAL A 119 -15.86 2.44 -4.37
N LYS A 120 -16.40 1.74 -3.38
CA LYS A 120 -16.96 2.33 -2.15
C LYS A 120 -16.28 1.81 -0.91
N HIS A 121 -15.98 0.51 -0.86
CA HIS A 121 -15.40 -0.14 0.32
C HIS A 121 -14.11 -0.87 -0.04
N VAL A 122 -13.02 -0.52 0.64
CA VAL A 122 -11.71 -1.17 0.51
C VAL A 122 -11.31 -1.79 1.83
N LEU A 123 -10.76 -3.00 1.77
CA LEU A 123 -10.01 -3.60 2.87
C LEU A 123 -8.54 -3.65 2.50
N ILE A 124 -7.67 -3.24 3.41
CA ILE A 124 -6.22 -3.42 3.31
C ILE A 124 -5.79 -4.28 4.50
N ILE A 125 -5.08 -5.37 4.24
CA ILE A 125 -4.48 -6.21 5.28
C ILE A 125 -2.98 -5.93 5.25
N GLY A 126 -2.47 -5.35 6.33
CA GLY A 126 -1.16 -4.69 6.41
C GLY A 126 -1.28 -3.16 6.26
N LEU A 127 -0.46 -2.41 6.99
CA LEU A 127 -0.46 -0.94 6.98
C LEU A 127 0.88 -0.34 6.49
N GLY A 128 2.00 -0.86 6.99
CA GLY A 128 3.32 -0.24 6.81
C GLY A 128 3.31 1.24 7.23
N GLY A 129 3.94 2.12 6.44
CA GLY A 129 3.91 3.58 6.62
C GLY A 129 2.62 4.25 6.12
N ALA A 130 1.49 3.52 6.03
CA ALA A 130 0.19 4.04 5.61
C ALA A 130 0.14 4.65 4.19
N ILE A 131 1.07 4.28 3.30
CA ILE A 131 1.20 4.87 1.95
C ILE A 131 0.00 4.53 1.07
N LEU A 132 -0.40 3.25 1.02
CA LEU A 132 -1.55 2.83 0.22
C LEU A 132 -2.86 3.51 0.65
N PRO A 133 -3.28 3.50 1.94
CA PRO A 133 -4.49 4.21 2.34
C PRO A 133 -4.41 5.72 2.10
N MET A 134 -3.23 6.34 2.29
CA MET A 134 -3.02 7.75 1.96
C MET A 134 -3.30 8.05 0.49
N LEU A 135 -2.73 7.26 -0.43
CA LEU A 135 -2.91 7.44 -1.86
C LEU A 135 -4.37 7.20 -2.29
N ILE A 136 -5.02 6.17 -1.75
CA ILE A 136 -6.43 5.89 -2.05
C ILE A 136 -7.30 7.07 -1.60
N ARG A 137 -7.05 7.65 -0.42
CA ARG A 137 -7.79 8.84 0.03
C ARG A 137 -7.54 10.08 -0.80
N HIS A 138 -6.33 10.24 -1.32
CA HIS A 138 -6.01 11.35 -2.22
C HIS A 138 -6.76 11.23 -3.55
N TYR A 139 -6.65 10.07 -4.22
CA TYR A 139 -7.21 9.85 -5.55
C TYR A 139 -8.71 9.49 -5.56
N PHE A 140 -9.22 8.92 -4.46
CA PHE A 140 -10.61 8.46 -4.32
C PHE A 140 -11.17 8.84 -2.93
N PRO A 141 -11.37 10.13 -2.62
CA PRO A 141 -11.66 10.62 -1.27
C PRO A 141 -12.97 10.12 -0.65
N SER A 142 -13.90 9.59 -1.47
CA SER A 142 -15.18 9.03 -1.02
C SER A 142 -15.11 7.55 -0.63
N VAL A 143 -13.99 6.88 -0.86
CA VAL A 143 -13.83 5.46 -0.52
C VAL A 143 -13.67 5.31 0.99
N LEU A 144 -14.46 4.41 1.57
CA LEU A 144 -14.29 3.97 2.95
C LEU A 144 -13.23 2.86 2.99
N ILE A 145 -12.19 3.07 3.79
CA ILE A 145 -11.05 2.17 3.88
C ILE A 145 -11.00 1.57 5.27
N HIS A 146 -10.98 0.25 5.32
CA HIS A 146 -10.62 -0.52 6.51
C HIS A 146 -9.19 -1.02 6.35
N VAL A 147 -8.35 -0.78 7.36
CA VAL A 147 -7.00 -1.34 7.43
C VAL A 147 -6.93 -2.25 8.66
N VAL A 148 -6.38 -3.45 8.46
CA VAL A 148 -6.12 -4.41 9.52
C VAL A 148 -4.61 -4.60 9.60
N GLU A 149 -4.02 -4.16 10.71
CA GLU A 149 -2.60 -4.26 10.99
C GLU A 149 -2.42 -5.03 12.30
N ILE A 150 -1.49 -5.99 12.33
CA ILE A 150 -1.29 -6.87 13.47
C ILE A 150 -0.34 -6.23 14.51
N ASP A 151 0.59 -5.39 14.06
CA ASP A 151 1.60 -4.75 14.90
C ASP A 151 1.16 -3.35 15.32
N GLU A 152 0.75 -3.20 16.58
CA GLU A 152 0.36 -1.91 17.16
C GLU A 152 1.48 -0.87 17.07
N THR A 153 2.74 -1.32 17.15
CA THR A 153 3.91 -0.43 17.01
C THR A 153 3.96 0.20 15.62
N VAL A 154 3.54 -0.51 14.56
CA VAL A 154 3.45 0.05 13.20
C VAL A 154 2.37 1.13 13.13
N ILE A 155 1.20 0.89 13.73
CA ILE A 155 0.10 1.86 13.78
C ILE A 155 0.51 3.13 14.53
N GLU A 156 1.18 2.98 15.67
CA GLU A 156 1.69 4.10 16.47
C GLU A 156 2.68 4.96 15.67
N LEU A 157 3.69 4.33 15.05
CA LEU A 157 4.70 5.05 14.29
C LEU A 157 4.13 5.66 13.00
N ALA A 158 3.17 5.00 12.34
CA ALA A 158 2.43 5.60 11.23
C ALA A 158 1.60 6.81 11.67
N SER A 159 1.03 6.77 12.87
CA SER A 159 0.26 7.87 13.47
C SER A 159 1.12 9.08 13.83
N GLU A 160 2.36 8.85 14.26
CA GLU A 160 3.31 9.90 14.63
C GLU A 160 4.05 10.51 13.43
N PHE A 161 4.41 9.72 12.43
CA PHE A 161 5.32 10.15 11.37
C PHE A 161 4.71 10.21 9.96
N PHE A 162 3.59 9.51 9.71
CA PHE A 162 2.97 9.40 8.38
C PHE A 162 1.55 9.98 8.33
N ASP A 163 1.24 10.93 9.21
CA ASP A 163 -0.04 11.65 9.29
C ASP A 163 -1.30 10.75 9.41
N LEU A 164 -1.14 9.51 9.88
CA LEU A 164 -2.27 8.57 9.96
C LEU A 164 -3.38 9.07 10.89
N THR A 165 -3.04 9.77 11.98
CA THR A 165 -4.02 10.37 12.89
C THR A 165 -4.95 11.35 12.18
N GLU A 166 -4.38 12.29 11.42
CA GLU A 166 -5.15 13.26 10.63
C GLU A 166 -5.95 12.54 9.54
N MET A 167 -5.40 11.46 8.99
CA MET A 167 -6.11 10.69 7.98
C MET A 167 -7.40 10.04 8.53
N MET A 168 -7.32 9.45 9.72
CA MET A 168 -8.47 8.83 10.38
C MET A 168 -9.52 9.86 10.82
N ALA A 169 -9.12 11.10 11.14
CA ALA A 169 -10.03 12.15 11.58
C ALA A 169 -11.14 12.50 10.57
N SER A 170 -10.91 12.24 9.28
CA SER A 170 -11.90 12.43 8.22
C SER A 170 -13.09 11.47 8.26
N GLY A 171 -12.98 10.34 8.97
CA GLY A 171 -14.00 9.30 9.07
C GLY A 171 -14.07 8.32 7.88
N CYS A 172 -13.25 8.48 6.84
CA CYS A 172 -13.19 7.56 5.70
C CYS A 172 -12.09 6.48 5.84
N LEU A 173 -11.32 6.48 6.92
CA LEU A 173 -10.26 5.52 7.20
C LEU A 173 -10.39 4.99 8.62
N HIS A 174 -10.47 3.67 8.75
CA HIS A 174 -10.51 2.96 10.01
C HIS A 174 -9.35 1.97 10.06
N VAL A 175 -8.43 2.15 11.00
CA VAL A 175 -7.32 1.23 11.24
C VAL A 175 -7.61 0.43 12.49
N MET A 176 -7.45 -0.89 12.41
CA MET A 176 -7.70 -1.83 13.50
C MET A 176 -6.43 -2.63 13.77
N ALA A 177 -6.05 -2.69 15.05
CA ALA A 177 -5.04 -3.62 15.55
C ALA A 177 -5.66 -5.04 15.62
N ASP A 178 -5.45 -5.84 14.58
CA ASP A 178 -6.01 -7.19 14.48
C ASP A 178 -5.18 -8.10 13.55
N ASP A 179 -5.25 -9.42 13.77
CA ASP A 179 -4.80 -10.42 12.82
C ASP A 179 -5.74 -10.46 11.61
N GLY A 180 -5.17 -10.30 10.42
CA GLY A 180 -5.91 -10.27 9.15
C GLY A 180 -6.71 -11.54 8.88
N PHE A 181 -6.22 -12.72 9.29
CA PHE A 181 -6.96 -13.97 9.13
C PHE A 181 -8.21 -13.97 10.01
N ARG A 182 -8.05 -13.63 11.30
CA ARG A 182 -9.16 -13.55 12.25
C ARG A 182 -10.21 -12.56 11.76
N TYR A 183 -9.81 -11.34 11.42
CA TYR A 183 -10.71 -10.31 10.91
C TYR A 183 -11.54 -10.81 9.71
N VAL A 184 -10.87 -11.37 8.69
CA VAL A 184 -11.51 -11.86 7.46
C VAL A 184 -12.42 -13.06 7.73
N SER A 185 -12.13 -13.87 8.75
CA SER A 185 -12.99 -14.99 9.15
C SER A 185 -14.27 -14.55 9.89
N GLU A 186 -14.24 -13.43 10.60
CA GLU A 186 -15.33 -12.99 11.50
C GLU A 186 -16.19 -11.86 10.92
N THR A 187 -15.62 -11.05 10.02
CA THR A 187 -16.29 -9.84 9.53
C THR A 187 -17.57 -10.15 8.73
N VAL A 188 -18.55 -9.27 8.92
CA VAL A 188 -19.82 -9.23 8.16
C VAL A 188 -19.81 -8.19 7.05
N HIS A 189 -18.76 -7.36 6.99
CA HIS A 189 -18.59 -6.37 5.93
C HIS A 189 -18.26 -7.04 4.60
N ARG A 190 -18.58 -6.34 3.51
CA ARG A 190 -18.17 -6.72 2.15
C ARG A 190 -17.42 -5.59 1.46
N TYR A 191 -16.49 -5.97 0.60
CA TYR A 191 -15.53 -5.06 -0.01
C TYR A 191 -15.58 -5.13 -1.54
N ASP A 192 -15.38 -3.98 -2.16
CA ASP A 192 -15.20 -3.86 -3.60
C ASP A 192 -13.78 -4.26 -4.02
N ILE A 193 -12.79 -3.88 -3.21
CA ILE A 193 -11.40 -4.27 -3.41
C ILE A 193 -10.81 -4.71 -2.07
N ILE A 194 -10.05 -5.80 -2.08
CA ILE A 194 -9.24 -6.23 -0.95
C ILE A 194 -7.78 -6.22 -1.37
N PHE A 195 -6.92 -5.64 -0.54
CA PHE A 195 -5.47 -5.67 -0.69
C PHE A 195 -4.85 -6.57 0.37
N ILE A 196 -4.03 -7.53 -0.05
CA ILE A 196 -3.11 -8.24 0.84
C ILE A 196 -1.73 -7.62 0.67
N ASP A 197 -1.31 -6.89 1.68
CA ASP A 197 -0.02 -6.21 1.80
C ASP A 197 0.63 -6.50 3.16
N ALA A 198 0.46 -7.74 3.63
CA ALA A 198 0.94 -8.20 4.93
C ALA A 198 2.15 -9.10 4.72
N PHE A 199 3.33 -8.49 4.69
CA PHE A 199 4.62 -9.19 4.64
C PHE A 199 5.37 -8.97 5.94
N ILE A 200 5.94 -10.06 6.48
CA ILE A 200 6.96 -9.99 7.51
C ILE A 200 8.24 -10.49 6.86
N GLU A 201 9.32 -9.72 6.99
CA GLU A 201 10.60 -9.92 6.29
C GLU A 201 10.44 -9.94 4.76
N GLU A 202 10.22 -11.13 4.19
CA GLU A 202 10.13 -11.39 2.75
C GLU A 202 8.93 -12.29 2.38
N ALA A 203 8.07 -12.70 3.32
CA ALA A 203 6.98 -13.62 3.02
C ALA A 203 5.64 -13.26 3.68
N MET A 204 4.55 -13.60 2.98
CA MET A 204 3.22 -13.62 3.57
C MET A 204 3.17 -14.70 4.68
N PRO A 205 2.59 -14.41 5.86
CA PRO A 205 2.46 -15.38 6.94
C PRO A 205 1.80 -16.68 6.46
N THR A 206 2.31 -17.82 6.93
CA THR A 206 1.91 -19.15 6.41
C THR A 206 0.43 -19.43 6.61
N HIS A 207 -0.19 -18.93 7.69
CA HIS A 207 -1.63 -19.07 7.93
C HIS A 207 -2.48 -18.26 6.95
N MET A 208 -1.95 -17.15 6.43
CA MET A 208 -2.56 -16.36 5.37
C MET A 208 -2.31 -16.92 3.97
N ASN A 209 -1.47 -17.95 3.81
CA ASN A 209 -1.24 -18.64 2.54
C ASN A 209 -1.96 -20.00 2.49
N THR A 210 -3.27 -19.99 2.77
CA THR A 210 -4.09 -21.20 2.84
C THR A 210 -5.38 -21.06 2.03
N ALA A 211 -5.90 -22.18 1.52
CA ALA A 211 -7.18 -22.22 0.83
C ALA A 211 -8.33 -21.66 1.70
N GLN A 212 -8.29 -21.89 3.01
CA GLN A 212 -9.31 -21.36 3.93
C GLN A 212 -9.28 -19.83 4.02
N PHE A 213 -8.07 -19.23 4.06
CA PHE A 213 -7.95 -17.77 4.06
C PHE A 213 -8.50 -17.17 2.76
N PHE A 214 -8.11 -17.73 1.62
CA PHE A 214 -8.58 -17.27 0.30
C PHE A 214 -10.08 -17.47 0.11
N PHE A 215 -10.65 -18.57 0.61
CA PHE A 215 -12.09 -18.76 0.66
C PHE A 215 -12.79 -17.68 1.49
N ASN A 216 -12.25 -17.32 2.66
CA ASN A 216 -12.82 -16.28 3.50
C ASN A 216 -12.73 -14.89 2.82
N LEU A 217 -11.64 -14.60 2.11
CA LEU A 217 -11.50 -13.39 1.29
C LEU A 217 -12.56 -13.33 0.18
N HIS A 218 -12.72 -14.42 -0.58
CA HIS A 218 -13.74 -14.52 -1.61
C HIS A 218 -15.15 -14.31 -1.04
N ARG A 219 -15.44 -14.89 0.13
CA ARG A 219 -16.74 -14.73 0.82
C ARG A 219 -17.08 -13.27 1.12
N ILE A 220 -16.10 -12.44 1.47
CA ILE A 220 -16.29 -11.03 1.85
C ILE A 220 -16.09 -10.06 0.67
N LEU A 221 -15.77 -10.53 -0.53
CA LEU A 221 -15.83 -9.70 -1.72
C LEU A 221 -17.29 -9.47 -2.15
N ASN A 222 -17.53 -8.32 -2.77
CA ASN A 222 -18.72 -8.11 -3.60
C ASN A 222 -18.60 -8.95 -4.88
N ASN A 223 -19.73 -9.28 -5.51
CA ASN A 223 -19.76 -10.16 -6.70
C ASN A 223 -18.89 -9.65 -7.87
N ASP A 224 -18.69 -8.33 -7.96
CA ASP A 224 -17.87 -7.66 -8.95
C ASP A 224 -16.59 -7.05 -8.35
N GLY A 225 -16.23 -7.48 -7.14
CA GLY A 225 -15.00 -7.07 -6.47
C GLY A 225 -13.80 -7.93 -6.86
N CYS A 226 -12.61 -7.43 -6.54
CA CYS A 226 -11.36 -8.15 -6.79
C CYS A 226 -10.39 -8.08 -5.61
N LEU A 227 -9.50 -9.05 -5.57
CA LEU A 227 -8.39 -9.16 -4.65
C LEU A 227 -7.11 -8.73 -5.36
N ALA A 228 -6.29 -7.91 -4.71
CA ALA A 228 -4.94 -7.61 -5.13
C ALA A 228 -3.95 -8.09 -4.07
N THR A 229 -3.05 -8.97 -4.47
CA THR A 229 -2.09 -9.59 -3.58
C THR A 229 -0.69 -9.13 -3.97
N ASN A 230 0.01 -8.46 -3.06
CA ASN A 230 1.46 -8.34 -3.19
C ASN A 230 2.03 -9.75 -3.12
N ALA A 231 2.77 -10.14 -4.16
CA ALA A 231 3.23 -11.49 -4.42
C ALA A 231 4.75 -11.52 -4.64
N ASN A 232 5.46 -10.53 -4.08
CA ASN A 232 6.92 -10.48 -4.09
C ASN A 232 7.52 -11.50 -3.10
N LEU A 233 7.39 -12.78 -3.46
CA LEU A 233 7.81 -13.92 -2.65
C LEU A 233 9.26 -14.32 -2.99
N PRO A 234 10.03 -14.85 -2.02
CA PRO A 234 11.48 -15.01 -2.13
C PRO A 234 11.87 -16.19 -3.03
N THR A 235 10.94 -17.09 -3.33
CA THR A 235 11.17 -18.27 -4.15
C THR A 235 10.06 -18.48 -5.17
N THR A 236 10.42 -19.04 -6.33
CA THR A 236 9.45 -19.47 -7.36
C THR A 236 8.42 -20.44 -6.77
N HIS A 237 8.87 -21.40 -5.95
CA HIS A 237 7.95 -22.37 -5.32
C HIS A 237 6.92 -21.72 -4.38
N ALA A 238 7.31 -20.70 -3.60
CA ALA A 238 6.35 -19.96 -2.79
C ALA A 238 5.32 -19.23 -3.66
N PHE A 239 5.78 -18.64 -4.77
CA PHE A 239 4.92 -17.99 -5.73
C PHE A 239 3.95 -18.96 -6.42
N ASP A 240 4.42 -20.13 -6.87
CA ASP A 240 3.60 -21.13 -7.54
C ASP A 240 2.47 -21.64 -6.63
N ARG A 241 2.74 -21.85 -5.33
CA ARG A 241 1.70 -22.21 -4.36
C ARG A 241 0.66 -21.12 -4.14
N LEU A 242 1.08 -19.86 -4.14
CA LEU A 242 0.15 -18.74 -4.09
C LEU A 242 -0.73 -18.73 -5.33
N VAL A 243 -0.14 -18.92 -6.52
CA VAL A 243 -0.88 -19.02 -7.79
C VAL A 243 -1.90 -20.16 -7.75
N GLN A 244 -1.52 -21.36 -7.32
CA GLN A 244 -2.44 -22.50 -7.17
C GLN A 244 -3.61 -22.18 -6.21
N THR A 245 -3.32 -21.50 -5.09
CA THR A 245 -4.35 -21.11 -4.13
C THR A 245 -5.31 -20.07 -4.72
N CYS A 246 -4.78 -19.09 -5.46
CA CYS A 246 -5.59 -18.12 -6.20
C CYS A 246 -6.47 -18.80 -7.27
N CYS A 247 -5.89 -19.66 -8.10
CA CYS A 247 -6.60 -20.33 -9.20
C CYS A 247 -7.67 -21.33 -8.72
N SER A 248 -7.48 -21.96 -7.55
CA SER A 248 -8.49 -22.83 -6.95
C SER A 248 -9.65 -22.07 -6.29
N THR A 249 -9.50 -20.76 -6.04
CA THR A 249 -10.52 -19.93 -5.37
C THR A 249 -11.24 -18.98 -6.32
N PHE A 250 -10.51 -18.39 -7.29
CA PHE A 250 -10.99 -17.33 -8.17
C PHE A 250 -11.02 -17.76 -9.63
N GLU A 251 -12.10 -17.40 -10.33
CA GLU A 251 -12.31 -17.74 -11.75
C GLU A 251 -11.23 -17.17 -12.67
N SER A 252 -10.68 -16.00 -12.35
CA SER A 252 -9.69 -15.32 -13.17
C SER A 252 -8.61 -14.68 -12.30
N ASN A 253 -7.37 -14.81 -12.75
CA ASN A 253 -6.18 -14.36 -12.04
C ASN A 253 -5.21 -13.76 -13.06
N VAL A 254 -4.78 -12.51 -12.87
CA VAL A 254 -3.86 -11.81 -13.78
C VAL A 254 -2.61 -11.38 -13.02
N SER A 255 -1.44 -11.69 -13.56
CA SER A 255 -0.16 -11.38 -12.93
C SER A 255 0.51 -10.16 -13.58
N PHE A 256 1.08 -9.32 -12.73
CA PHE A 256 1.96 -8.21 -13.08
C PHE A 256 3.28 -8.38 -12.34
N ALA A 257 4.40 -8.36 -13.06
CA ALA A 257 5.73 -8.45 -12.47
C ALA A 257 6.67 -7.47 -13.15
N HIS A 258 7.38 -6.65 -12.37
CA HIS A 258 8.39 -5.73 -12.87
C HIS A 258 9.61 -5.75 -11.96
N THR A 259 10.79 -5.79 -12.55
CA THR A 259 12.05 -5.80 -11.83
C THR A 259 12.92 -4.69 -12.41
N ASN A 260 13.49 -3.87 -11.53
CA ASN A 260 14.53 -2.92 -11.89
C ASN A 260 15.76 -3.14 -10.98
N ILE A 261 16.71 -2.21 -11.01
CA ILE A 261 17.96 -2.31 -10.24
C ILE A 261 17.72 -2.23 -8.72
N ILE A 262 16.61 -1.61 -8.30
CA ILE A 262 16.32 -1.23 -6.92
C ILE A 262 15.25 -2.14 -6.30
N GLU A 263 14.26 -2.57 -7.08
CA GLU A 263 13.06 -3.25 -6.58
C GLU A 263 12.63 -4.37 -7.53
N ASN A 264 12.17 -5.46 -6.94
CA ASN A 264 11.35 -6.47 -7.60
C ASN A 264 9.92 -6.33 -7.10
N ALA A 265 8.96 -6.18 -8.01
CA ALA A 265 7.55 -6.06 -7.69
C ALA A 265 6.78 -7.15 -8.43
N ARG A 266 5.87 -7.82 -7.70
CA ARG A 266 4.93 -8.76 -8.28
C ARG A 266 3.59 -8.63 -7.59
N VAL A 267 2.53 -8.50 -8.39
CA VAL A 267 1.15 -8.39 -7.91
C VAL A 267 0.27 -9.35 -8.71
N ILE A 268 -0.61 -10.05 -8.01
CA ILE A 268 -1.68 -10.86 -8.63
C ILE A 268 -3.01 -10.16 -8.37
N ILE A 269 -3.81 -9.98 -9.42
CA ILE A 269 -5.19 -9.52 -9.33
C ILE A 269 -6.11 -10.71 -9.56
N SER A 270 -6.99 -11.01 -8.61
CA SER A 270 -7.87 -12.19 -8.61
C SER A 270 -9.33 -11.77 -8.47
N GLY A 271 -10.24 -12.42 -9.21
CA GLY A 271 -11.66 -12.07 -9.22
C GLY A 271 -12.46 -12.92 -10.19
N THR A 272 -13.70 -12.51 -10.45
CA THR A 272 -14.52 -13.12 -11.51
C THR A 272 -14.00 -12.74 -12.89
N LEU A 273 -14.29 -13.57 -13.90
CA LEU A 273 -13.90 -13.25 -15.28
C LEU A 273 -14.53 -11.95 -15.78
N SER A 274 -15.76 -11.65 -15.35
CA SER A 274 -16.46 -10.41 -15.69
C SER A 274 -15.80 -9.19 -15.06
N CYS A 275 -15.39 -9.27 -13.79
CA CYS A 275 -14.66 -8.22 -13.08
C CYS A 275 -13.30 -7.94 -13.74
N LEU A 276 -12.53 -8.98 -14.04
CA LEU A 276 -11.16 -8.83 -14.55
C LEU A 276 -11.09 -8.63 -16.08
N LYS A 277 -12.22 -8.67 -16.80
CA LYS A 277 -12.27 -8.46 -18.25
C LYS A 277 -11.41 -7.28 -18.74
N PRO A 278 -11.41 -6.10 -18.10
CA PRO A 278 -10.58 -4.95 -18.50
C PRO A 278 -9.07 -5.21 -18.53
N ILE A 279 -8.59 -6.21 -17.79
CA ILE A 279 -7.17 -6.51 -17.62
C ILE A 279 -6.77 -7.90 -18.16
N THR A 280 -7.65 -8.56 -18.93
CA THR A 280 -7.36 -9.90 -19.50
C THR A 280 -6.40 -9.87 -20.69
N SER A 281 -6.11 -8.68 -21.24
CA SER A 281 -5.05 -8.46 -22.22
C SER A 281 -4.25 -7.21 -21.89
N GLN A 282 -2.97 -7.19 -22.28
CA GLN A 282 -2.09 -6.05 -22.05
C GLN A 282 -2.64 -4.77 -22.68
N ALA A 283 -3.12 -4.85 -23.93
CA ALA A 283 -3.63 -3.69 -24.66
C ALA A 283 -4.85 -3.05 -23.97
N GLN A 284 -5.80 -3.87 -23.50
CA GLN A 284 -6.96 -3.38 -22.76
C GLN A 284 -6.55 -2.80 -21.40
N ALA A 285 -5.67 -3.49 -20.66
CA ALA A 285 -5.17 -3.01 -19.37
C ALA A 285 -4.47 -1.65 -19.51
N MET A 286 -3.71 -1.45 -20.60
CA MET A 286 -3.08 -0.16 -20.92
C MET A 286 -4.10 0.92 -21.28
N GLU A 287 -5.10 0.61 -22.10
CA GLU A 287 -6.14 1.58 -22.47
C GLU A 287 -6.94 2.04 -21.23
N GLU A 288 -7.34 1.10 -20.39
CA GLU A 288 -8.17 1.39 -19.23
C GLU A 288 -7.37 2.08 -18.10
N SER A 289 -6.07 1.78 -17.97
CA SER A 289 -5.19 2.53 -17.06
C SER A 289 -4.98 3.97 -17.50
N GLN A 290 -4.90 4.27 -18.80
CA GLN A 290 -4.86 5.66 -19.29
C GLN A 290 -6.14 6.42 -18.93
N LYS A 291 -7.30 5.77 -19.01
CA LYS A 291 -8.58 6.36 -18.57
C LYS A 291 -8.54 6.66 -17.07
N LEU A 292 -8.03 5.73 -16.26
CA LEU A 292 -7.87 5.93 -14.81
C LEU A 292 -6.92 7.09 -14.49
N GLU A 293 -5.75 7.14 -15.13
CA GLU A 293 -4.75 8.20 -14.98
C GLU A 293 -5.37 9.60 -15.21
N LEU A 294 -6.15 9.76 -16.27
CA LEU A 294 -6.80 11.02 -16.61
C LEU A 294 -7.96 11.37 -15.67
N ASN A 295 -8.79 10.38 -15.31
CA ASN A 295 -9.97 10.62 -14.49
C ASN A 295 -9.64 10.88 -13.02
N ALA A 296 -8.65 10.14 -12.48
CA ALA A 296 -8.21 10.27 -11.09
C ALA A 296 -7.04 11.25 -10.92
N LEU A 297 -6.49 11.78 -12.03
CA LEU A 297 -5.32 12.67 -12.05
C LEU A 297 -4.09 12.06 -11.37
N LEU A 298 -3.79 10.79 -11.69
CA LEU A 298 -2.65 10.08 -11.10
C LEU A 298 -1.31 10.79 -11.39
N GLU A 299 -0.47 11.00 -10.38
CA GLU A 299 0.86 11.62 -10.52
C GLU A 299 1.95 10.65 -11.02
N PHE A 300 1.54 9.46 -11.46
CA PHE A 300 2.39 8.41 -11.99
C PHE A 300 1.71 7.72 -13.19
N SER A 301 2.52 7.13 -14.07
CA SER A 301 1.99 6.40 -15.22
C SER A 301 1.83 4.91 -14.92
N LEU A 302 0.62 4.51 -14.56
CA LEU A 302 0.19 3.12 -14.45
C LEU A 302 0.21 2.40 -15.81
N SER A 303 -0.19 3.07 -16.89
CA SER A 303 -0.26 2.51 -18.24
C SER A 303 1.11 2.13 -18.79
N ARG A 304 2.11 3.00 -18.59
CA ARG A 304 3.52 2.68 -18.91
C ARG A 304 4.03 1.53 -18.05
N LEU A 305 3.66 1.48 -16.78
CA LEU A 305 4.06 0.39 -15.90
C LEU A 305 3.43 -0.93 -16.35
N ILE A 306 2.15 -0.97 -16.68
CA ILE A 306 1.45 -2.16 -17.23
C ILE A 306 2.12 -2.65 -18.51
N ALA A 307 2.53 -1.74 -19.41
CA ALA A 307 3.25 -2.10 -20.63
C ALA A 307 4.54 -2.90 -20.37
N LEU A 308 5.19 -2.69 -19.21
CA LEU A 308 6.41 -3.38 -18.81
C LEU A 308 6.13 -4.58 -17.89
N ALA A 309 5.09 -4.47 -17.07
CA ALA A 309 4.83 -5.39 -15.96
C ALA A 309 3.88 -6.54 -16.32
N TYR A 310 3.04 -6.40 -17.35
CA TYR A 310 2.02 -7.40 -17.66
C TYR A 310 2.62 -8.80 -17.91
N ARG A 311 2.07 -9.84 -17.27
CA ARG A 311 2.45 -11.25 -17.47
C ARG A 311 1.31 -12.14 -17.93
N GLY A 312 0.09 -11.63 -17.95
CA GLY A 312 -1.07 -12.35 -18.49
C GLY A 312 -1.88 -13.09 -17.45
N LEU A 313 -2.86 -13.84 -17.96
CA LEU A 313 -3.69 -14.74 -17.18
C LEU A 313 -2.82 -15.86 -16.60
N LEU A 314 -3.02 -16.12 -15.33
CA LEU A 314 -2.50 -17.30 -14.67
C LEU A 314 -3.50 -18.44 -14.92
N ILE A 315 -2.98 -19.55 -15.42
CA ILE A 315 -3.72 -20.79 -15.63
C ILE A 315 -3.16 -21.81 -14.66
N ASP A 316 -4.04 -22.59 -14.05
CA ASP A 316 -3.60 -23.75 -13.28
C ASP A 316 -3.06 -24.83 -14.25
N ASN A 317 -1.75 -25.07 -14.19
CA ASN A 317 -1.09 -26.04 -15.06
C ASN A 317 -1.47 -27.50 -14.72
N ASP A 318 -2.22 -27.76 -13.65
CA ASP A 318 -2.74 -29.10 -13.31
C ASP A 318 -3.97 -29.52 -14.16
N THR A 319 -4.29 -28.77 -15.22
CA THR A 319 -5.29 -29.18 -16.24
C THR A 319 -4.69 -29.77 -17.52
N GLU A 320 -3.36 -29.86 -17.63
CA GLU A 320 -2.70 -30.69 -18.65
C GLU A 320 -2.09 -31.95 -18.00
N THR A 321 -2.72 -33.09 -18.31
CA THR A 321 -2.36 -34.51 -18.09
C THR A 321 -2.87 -35.24 -16.85
#